data_AF-A0AB72Z8Z4-F1
#
_entry.id   AF-A0AB72Z8Z4-F1
#
_cell.length_a   1.000
_cell.length_b   1.000
_cell.length_c   1.000
_cell.angle_alpha   90.00
_cell.angle_beta   90.00
_cell.angle_gamma   90.00
#
_symmetry.space_group_name_H-M   'P 1'
#
loop_
_entity.id
_entity.type
_entity.pdbx_description
1 polymer ?
#
loop_
_entity_poly.entity_id
_entity_poly.type
_entity_poly.pdbx_seq_one_letter_code
_entity_poly.pdbx_strand_id
1 'polypeptide(L)'
;MLSLIKTLVWSACFLEFVFAFYTLKALGDAITLFPIISLIAFLMLAHCLCCIIRLRSLTPNNKIIFLFISGILLLGANLIEGFYINPIPGSLYIIAGVIATIYDRKIDASQN
;
A
#
# COMPACT_ATOMS: atom_id res chain seq x y z
N MET A 1 4.21 -17.17 -9.58
CA MET A 1 3.16 -16.13 -9.55
C MET A 1 2.87 -15.61 -8.12
N LEU A 2 2.62 -16.49 -7.14
CA LEU A 2 2.48 -16.08 -5.73
C LEU A 2 3.72 -15.35 -5.17
N SER A 3 4.92 -15.72 -5.63
CA SER A 3 6.16 -15.00 -5.30
C SER A 3 6.18 -13.57 -5.85
N LEU A 4 5.61 -13.33 -7.03
CA LEU A 4 5.54 -11.99 -7.63
C LEU A 4 4.61 -11.06 -6.84
N ILE A 5 3.43 -11.53 -6.45
CA ILE A 5 2.47 -10.77 -5.62
C ILE A 5 3.13 -10.39 -4.29
N LYS A 6 3.84 -11.34 -3.65
CA LYS A 6 4.60 -11.06 -2.43
C LYS A 6 5.65 -9.97 -2.69
N THR A 7 6.48 -10.10 -3.73
CA THR A 7 7.51 -9.11 -4.06
C THR A 7 6.93 -7.71 -4.28
N LEU A 8 5.80 -7.60 -4.99
CA LEU A 8 5.13 -6.31 -5.22
C LEU A 8 4.67 -5.67 -3.90
N VAL A 9 4.04 -6.44 -3.01
CA VAL A 9 3.58 -5.96 -1.71
C VAL A 9 4.74 -5.56 -0.81
N TRP A 10 5.80 -6.36 -0.76
CA TRP A 10 7.00 -6.03 0.00
C TRP A 10 7.69 -4.77 -0.53
N SER A 11 7.71 -4.59 -1.86
CA SER A 11 8.25 -3.37 -2.49
C SER A 11 7.41 -2.15 -2.14
N ALA A 12 6.08 -2.27 -2.16
CA ALA A 12 5.18 -1.19 -1.75
C ALA A 12 5.39 -0.81 -0.27
N CYS A 13 5.44 -1.81 0.62
CA CYS A 13 5.74 -1.62 2.04
C CYS A 13 7.10 -0.94 2.28
N PHE A 14 8.13 -1.34 1.54
CA PHE A 14 9.46 -0.71 1.63
C PHE A 14 9.42 0.74 1.18
N LEU A 15 8.74 1.04 0.07
CA LEU A 15 8.59 2.41 -0.40
C LEU A 15 7.79 3.28 0.58
N GLU A 16 6.70 2.76 1.17
CA GLU A 16 5.96 3.46 2.22
C GLU A 16 6.86 3.84 3.39
N PHE A 17 7.71 2.90 3.82
CA PHE A 17 8.68 3.15 4.89
C PHE A 17 9.64 4.27 4.48
N VAL A 18 10.31 4.18 3.33
CA VAL A 18 11.25 5.21 2.86
C VAL A 18 10.56 6.58 2.75
N PHE A 19 9.35 6.64 2.19
CA PHE A 19 8.60 7.90 2.05
C PHE A 19 8.17 8.48 3.39
N ALA A 20 7.79 7.65 4.37
CA ALA A 20 7.47 8.12 5.71
C ALA A 20 8.68 8.82 6.36
N PHE A 21 9.89 8.26 6.24
CA PHE A 21 11.11 8.90 6.74
C PHE A 21 11.47 10.18 5.99
N TYR A 22 11.30 10.21 4.67
CA TYR A 22 11.54 11.44 3.89
C TYR A 22 10.57 12.55 4.29
N THR A 23 9.30 12.20 4.48
CA THR A 23 8.23 13.09 4.96
C THR A 23 8.55 13.63 6.35
N LEU A 24 9.02 12.78 7.27
CA LEU A 24 9.48 13.19 8.60
C LEU A 24 10.77 14.02 8.58
N LYS A 25 11.64 13.85 7.58
CA LYS A 25 12.86 14.67 7.45
C LYS A 25 12.52 16.09 6.98
N ALA A 26 11.58 16.24 6.05
CA ALA A 26 11.07 17.54 5.61
C ALA A 26 10.39 18.35 6.74
N LEU A 27 10.05 17.67 7.85
CA LEU A 27 9.50 18.26 9.08
C LEU A 27 10.46 19.20 9.80
N GLY A 28 11.78 19.03 9.62
CA GLY A 28 12.80 19.86 10.27
C GLY A 28 12.72 21.34 9.87
N ASP A 29 12.13 21.63 8.71
CA ASP A 29 12.12 22.97 8.11
C ASP A 29 10.75 23.68 8.21
N ALA A 30 9.69 22.98 8.64
CA ALA A 30 8.30 23.49 8.59
C ALA A 30 7.49 23.21 9.87
N ILE A 31 7.79 23.94 10.94
CA ILE A 31 7.18 23.81 12.28
C ILE A 31 5.64 23.96 12.25
N THR A 32 5.07 24.73 11.31
CA THR A 32 3.63 24.98 11.20
C THR A 32 2.83 23.86 10.53
N LEU A 33 3.48 23.00 9.72
CA LEU A 33 2.86 21.81 9.11
C LEU A 33 3.12 20.51 9.90
N PHE A 34 3.84 20.63 11.02
CA PHE A 34 4.27 19.52 11.88
C PHE A 34 3.19 18.46 12.17
N PRO A 35 1.95 18.80 12.61
CA PRO A 35 0.97 17.79 12.99
C PRO A 35 0.44 16.99 11.79
N ILE A 36 0.30 17.64 10.63
CA ILE A 36 -0.25 17.01 9.42
C ILE A 36 0.78 16.08 8.79
N ILE A 37 2.02 16.54 8.63
CA ILE A 37 3.12 15.77 8.04
C ILE A 37 3.46 14.56 8.93
N SER A 38 3.49 14.74 10.26
CA SER A 38 3.70 13.63 11.20
C SER A 38 2.58 12.60 11.16
N LEU A 39 1.33 13.04 11.05
CA LEU A 39 0.18 12.14 10.94
C LEU A 39 0.25 11.29 9.67
N ILE A 40 0.61 11.89 8.53
CA ILE A 40 0.74 11.17 7.25
C ILE A 40 1.85 10.12 7.34
N ALA A 41 3.02 10.48 7.85
CA ALA A 41 4.12 9.53 8.02
C ALA A 41 3.73 8.38 8.96
N PHE A 42 3.03 8.67 10.05
CA PHE A 42 2.53 7.66 10.97
C PHE A 42 1.51 6.73 10.29
N LEU A 43 0.57 7.28 9.51
CA LEU A 43 -0.41 6.50 8.75
C LEU A 43 0.26 5.57 7.73
N MET A 44 1.30 6.03 7.03
CA MET A 44 2.08 5.21 6.10
C MET A 44 2.81 4.07 6.84
N LEU A 45 3.41 4.35 8.00
CA LEU A 45 4.06 3.30 8.81
C LEU A 45 3.06 2.29 9.37
N ALA A 46 1.91 2.76 9.85
CA ALA A 46 0.83 1.92 10.35
C ALA A 46 0.24 1.04 9.24
N HIS A 47 0.07 1.59 8.04
CA HIS A 47 -0.39 0.86 6.87
C HIS A 47 0.59 -0.23 6.46
N CYS A 48 1.89 0.09 6.39
CA CYS A 48 2.95 -0.87 6.12
C CYS A 48 2.94 -2.04 7.13
N LEU A 49 2.85 -1.75 8.43
CA LEU A 49 2.77 -2.77 9.48
C LEU A 49 1.50 -3.63 9.34
N CYS A 50 0.36 -3.00 9.05
CA CYS A 50 -0.91 -3.70 8.83
C CYS A 50 -0.81 -4.66 7.64
N CYS A 51 -0.20 -4.22 6.53
CA CYS A 51 0.05 -5.04 5.35
C CYS A 51 0.88 -6.28 5.70
N ILE A 52 1.99 -6.12 6.43
CA ILE A 52 2.88 -7.23 6.81
C ILE A 52 2.13 -8.26 7.68
N ILE A 53 1.31 -7.81 8.62
CA ILE A 53 0.57 -8.69 9.54
C ILE A 53 -0.59 -9.39 8.82
N ARG A 54 -1.43 -8.63 8.10
CA ARG A 54 -2.68 -9.11 7.51
C ARG A 54 -2.47 -9.98 6.28
N LEU A 55 -1.47 -9.73 5.44
CA LEU A 55 -1.25 -10.55 4.24
C LEU A 55 -0.98 -12.04 4.57
N ARG A 56 -0.48 -12.32 5.77
CA ARG A 56 -0.21 -13.68 6.23
C ARG A 56 -1.47 -14.43 6.66
N SER A 57 -2.44 -13.74 7.26
CA SER A 57 -3.60 -14.35 7.91
C SER A 57 -4.88 -14.33 7.09
N LEU A 58 -4.97 -13.49 6.05
CA LEU A 58 -6.18 -13.38 5.23
C LEU A 58 -6.39 -14.59 4.31
N THR A 59 -7.64 -14.89 3.99
CA THR A 59 -8.02 -15.82 2.91
C THR A 59 -7.74 -15.19 1.53
N PRO A 60 -7.64 -15.97 0.44
CA PRO A 60 -7.34 -15.45 -0.90
C PRO A 60 -8.24 -14.28 -1.34
N ASN A 61 -9.56 -14.43 -1.24
CA ASN A 61 -10.52 -13.36 -1.57
C ASN A 61 -10.35 -12.11 -0.71
N ASN A 62 -10.14 -12.28 0.59
CA ASN A 62 -9.93 -11.14 1.48
C ASN A 62 -8.59 -10.45 1.21
N LYS A 63 -7.55 -11.17 0.75
CA LYS A 63 -6.29 -10.56 0.30
C LYS A 63 -6.50 -9.68 -0.92
N ILE A 64 -7.26 -10.16 -1.91
CA ILE A 64 -7.54 -9.38 -3.13
C ILE A 64 -8.23 -8.06 -2.76
N ILE A 65 -9.31 -8.14 -1.97
CA ILE A 65 -10.04 -6.94 -1.51
C ILE A 65 -9.12 -6.01 -0.73
N PHE A 66 -8.34 -6.56 0.20
CA PHE A 66 -7.38 -5.79 0.99
C PHE A 66 -6.36 -5.04 0.11
N LEU A 67 -5.82 -5.69 -0.92
CA LEU A 67 -4.86 -5.07 -1.85
C LEU A 67 -5.48 -3.90 -2.62
N PHE A 68 -6.71 -4.05 -3.12
CA PHE A 68 -7.40 -2.95 -3.80
C PHE A 68 -7.70 -1.77 -2.86
N ILE A 69 -8.21 -2.03 -1.66
CA ILE A 69 -8.50 -0.98 -0.68
C ILE A 69 -7.20 -0.25 -0.28
N SER A 70 -6.12 -0.99 -0.03
CA SER A 70 -4.80 -0.42 0.30
C SER A 70 -4.30 0.51 -0.80
N GLY A 71 -4.38 0.05 -2.06
CA GLY A 71 -3.97 0.85 -3.21
C GLY A 71 -4.81 2.12 -3.40
N ILE A 72 -6.14 2.01 -3.28
CA ILE A 72 -7.05 3.16 -3.39
C ILE A 72 -6.81 4.16 -2.25
N LEU A 73 -6.59 3.70 -1.02
CA LEU A 73 -6.34 4.58 0.13
C LEU A 73 -5.08 5.43 -0.08
N LEU A 74 -3.99 4.81 -0.56
CA LEU A 74 -2.72 5.49 -0.84
C LEU A 74 -2.81 6.47 -2.01
N LEU A 75 -3.56 6.11 -3.07
CA LEU A 75 -3.76 7.00 -4.22
C LEU A 75 -4.77 8.11 -3.92
N GLY A 76 -5.80 7.83 -3.13
CA GLY A 76 -6.89 8.75 -2.79
C GLY A 76 -6.40 9.97 -2.02
N ALA A 77 -5.31 9.86 -1.27
CA ALA A 77 -4.68 11.01 -0.63
C ALA A 77 -4.23 12.10 -1.63
N ASN A 78 -3.91 11.72 -2.88
CA ASN A 78 -3.57 12.68 -3.95
C ASN A 78 -4.78 13.42 -4.54
N LEU A 79 -6.01 13.06 -4.14
CA LEU A 79 -7.21 13.81 -4.52
C LEU A 79 -7.43 15.05 -3.64
N ILE A 80 -6.65 15.20 -2.56
CA ILE A 80 -6.74 16.34 -1.65
C ILE A 80 -5.81 17.44 -2.16
N GLU A 81 -6.36 18.62 -2.41
CA GLU A 81 -5.61 19.77 -2.91
C GLU A 81 -4.52 20.21 -1.91
N GLY A 82 -3.32 20.49 -2.42
CA GLY A 82 -2.16 20.83 -1.59
C GLY A 82 -1.43 19.64 -0.98
N PHE A 83 -1.88 18.40 -1.23
CA PHE A 83 -1.18 17.18 -0.82
C PHE A 83 -0.61 16.42 -2.00
N TYR A 84 0.59 15.87 -1.80
CA TYR A 84 1.20 14.93 -2.73
C TYR A 84 1.84 13.79 -1.95
N ILE A 85 1.30 12.59 -2.13
CA ILE A 85 1.89 11.32 -1.70
C ILE A 85 2.35 10.59 -2.95
N ASN A 86 3.55 10.01 -2.91
CA ASN A 86 4.04 9.25 -4.05
C ASN A 86 3.01 8.17 -4.45
N PRO A 87 2.52 8.13 -5.70
CA PRO A 87 1.48 7.19 -6.10
C PRO A 87 1.99 5.74 -6.26
N ILE A 88 3.30 5.54 -6.37
CA ILE A 88 3.91 4.24 -6.69
C ILE A 88 3.49 3.13 -5.72
N PRO A 89 3.56 3.30 -4.37
CA PRO A 89 3.14 2.26 -3.45
C PRO A 89 1.68 1.86 -3.67
N GLY A 90 0.78 2.83 -3.83
CA GLY A 90 -0.64 2.58 -4.10
C GLY A 90 -0.86 1.81 -5.41
N SER A 91 -0.17 2.20 -6.49
CA SER A 91 -0.23 1.48 -7.76
C SER A 91 0.27 0.03 -7.66
N LEU A 92 1.33 -0.22 -6.88
CA LEU A 92 1.85 -1.57 -6.68
C LEU A 92 0.84 -2.49 -5.99
N TYR A 93 0.09 -1.99 -5.00
CA TYR A 93 -1.00 -2.76 -4.38
C TYR A 93 -2.12 -3.09 -5.36
N ILE A 94 -2.53 -2.15 -6.21
CA ILE A 94 -3.55 -2.40 -7.24
C ILE A 94 -3.07 -3.47 -8.22
N ILE A 95 -1.83 -3.36 -8.72
CA ILE A 95 -1.26 -4.35 -9.64
C ILE A 95 -1.18 -5.73 -8.96
N ALA A 96 -0.76 -5.79 -7.70
CA ALA A 96 -0.75 -7.03 -6.93
C ALA A 96 -2.16 -7.64 -6.80
N GLY A 97 -3.19 -6.81 -6.57
CA GLY A 97 -4.59 -7.21 -6.52
C GLY A 97 -5.09 -7.79 -7.85
N VAL A 98 -4.82 -7.10 -8.97
CA VAL A 98 -5.18 -7.57 -10.32
C VAL A 98 -4.54 -8.92 -10.63
N ILE A 99 -3.24 -9.08 -10.35
CA ILE A 99 -2.54 -10.36 -10.58
C ILE A 99 -3.14 -11.46 -9.71
N ALA A 100 -3.48 -11.16 -8.46
CA ALA A 100 -4.12 -12.11 -7.56
C ALA A 100 -5.50 -12.56 -8.08
N THR A 101 -6.33 -11.64 -8.58
CA THR A 101 -7.64 -11.97 -9.19
C THR A 101 -7.51 -12.84 -10.44
N ILE A 102 -6.56 -12.55 -11.31
CA ILE A 102 -6.31 -13.35 -12.53
C ILE A 102 -5.90 -14.78 -12.13
N TYR A 103 -5.07 -14.92 -11.09
CA TYR A 103 -4.60 -16.21 -10.63
C TYR A 103 -5.72 -17.05 -9.99
N ASP A 104 -6.55 -16.43 -9.15
CA ASP A 104 -7.70 -17.06 -8.51
C ASP A 104 -8.66 -17.64 -9.55
N ARG A 105 -9.03 -16.85 -10.56
CA ARG A 105 -9.86 -17.30 -11.68
C ARG A 105 -9.25 -18.44 -12.50
N LYS A 106 -7.93 -18.46 -12.67
CA LYS A 106 -7.25 -19.56 -13.39
C LYS A 106 -7.29 -20.86 -12.60
N ILE A 107 -7.24 -20.81 -11.27
CA ILE A 107 -7.38 -22.01 -10.44
C ILE A 107 -8.80 -22.56 -10.57
N ASP A 108 -9.81 -21.72 -10.41
CA ASP A 108 -11.22 -22.14 -10.51
C ASP A 108 -11.52 -22.78 -11.88
N ALA A 109 -11.01 -22.20 -12.96
CA ALA A 109 -11.17 -22.73 -14.31
C ALA A 109 -10.40 -24.05 -14.57
N SER A 110 -9.40 -24.38 -13.76
CA SER A 110 -8.64 -25.64 -13.87
C SER A 110 -9.23 -26.78 -13.06
N GLN A 111 -10.18 -26.48 -12.17
CA GLN A 111 -10.84 -27.46 -11.30
C GLN A 111 -12.22 -27.90 -11.81
N ASN A 112 -12.72 -27.27 -12.88
CA ASN A 112 -13.94 -27.62 -13.60
C ASN A 112 -13.60 -28.20 -14.98
#